data_AF-A0A418R777-F1
#
_entry.id   AF-A0A418R777-F1
#
_cell.length_a   1.000
_cell.length_b   1.000
_cell.length_c   1.000
_cell.angle_alpha   90.00
_cell.angle_beta   90.00
_cell.angle_gamma   90.00
#
_symmetry.space_group_name_H-M   'P 1'
#
loop_
_entity.id
_entity.type
_entity.pdbx_description
1 polymer ?
#
loop_
_entity_poly.entity_id
_entity_poly.type
_entity_poly.pdbx_seq_one_letter_code
_entity_poly.pdbx_strand_id
1 'polypeptide(L)'
;MDLLELIRQGEGERLEFKQRTTRPTRMARTLSSLANTHGGRVLVGVEDNGRITGVRDVEEELYQLREAARHYIDPPLEFTYQEMEAGEGRVVLVVTVPESAHKPHRAQIADGDWRAYVRVRDQSVQTSQLTEKALERQEPPNEFEQIPLSREELAVLEYLRQHPRITLAQYMKLLNIGQRRAYRLLIKLTLHGYIKHHDKQKEVYYTL
;
A
#
# COMPACT_ATOMS: atom_id res chain seq x y z
N MET A 1 23.49 -5.58 -4.21
CA MET A 1 22.43 -5.19 -3.27
C MET A 1 22.34 -6.29 -2.23
N ASP A 2 22.35 -5.93 -0.95
CA ASP A 2 22.34 -6.91 0.15
C ASP A 2 20.90 -7.15 0.64
N LEU A 3 20.51 -8.42 0.77
CA LEU A 3 19.18 -8.81 1.24
C LEU A 3 18.94 -8.34 2.68
N LEU A 4 19.95 -8.43 3.54
CA LEU A 4 19.83 -8.02 4.94
C LEU A 4 19.63 -6.52 5.10
N GLU A 5 20.23 -5.74 4.20
CA GLU A 5 20.03 -4.29 4.15
C GLU A 5 18.59 -3.95 3.75
N LEU A 6 18.02 -4.64 2.75
CA LEU A 6 16.60 -4.47 2.37
C LEU A 6 15.67 -4.80 3.53
N ILE A 7 15.89 -5.92 4.22
CA ILE A 7 15.05 -6.32 5.36
C ILE A 7 15.14 -5.29 6.49
N ARG A 8 16.32 -4.74 6.75
CA ARG A 8 16.54 -3.69 7.75
C ARG A 8 15.83 -2.37 7.44
N GLN A 9 15.57 -2.06 6.16
CA GLN A 9 14.79 -0.87 5.78
C GLN A 9 13.33 -0.99 6.24
N GLY A 10 12.82 -2.22 6.40
CA GLY A 10 11.43 -2.48 6.76
C GLY A 10 10.46 -2.25 5.59
N GLU A 11 9.20 -2.63 5.81
CA GLU A 11 8.15 -2.35 4.83
C GLU A 11 7.89 -0.85 4.68
N GLY A 12 7.50 -0.45 3.48
CA GLY A 12 7.22 0.93 3.16
C GLY A 12 6.66 1.09 1.76
N GLU A 13 6.72 2.29 1.22
CA GLU A 13 6.07 2.62 -0.06
C GLU A 13 6.60 1.79 -1.23
N ARG A 14 7.90 1.45 -1.20
CA ARG A 14 8.60 0.75 -2.27
C ARG A 14 9.05 -0.67 -1.89
N LEU A 15 8.71 -1.15 -0.69
CA LEU A 15 9.14 -2.45 -0.19
C LEU A 15 8.01 -3.12 0.58
N GLU A 16 7.67 -4.34 0.18
CA GLU A 16 6.66 -5.18 0.81
C GLU A 16 7.28 -6.54 1.17
N PHE A 17 6.98 -7.05 2.36
CA PHE A 17 7.35 -8.39 2.79
C PHE A 17 6.15 -9.32 2.66
N LYS A 18 6.40 -10.54 2.18
CA LYS A 18 5.40 -11.60 2.13
C LYS A 18 6.06 -12.91 2.53
N GLN A 19 5.47 -13.59 3.50
CA GLN A 19 5.95 -14.92 3.85
C GLN A 19 5.80 -15.90 2.66
N ARG A 20 4.69 -15.79 1.94
CA ARG A 20 4.37 -16.54 0.72
C ARG A 20 3.37 -15.78 -0.14
N THR A 21 3.31 -16.10 -1.42
CA THR A 21 2.18 -15.76 -2.29
C THR A 21 1.00 -16.61 -1.85
N THR A 22 -0.13 -15.96 -1.57
CA THR A 22 -1.31 -16.63 -1.02
C THR A 22 -2.38 -16.76 -2.08
N ARG A 23 -3.01 -15.63 -2.43
CA ARG A 23 -4.08 -15.55 -3.42
C ARG A 23 -3.67 -14.59 -4.53
N PRO A 24 -3.86 -14.96 -5.81
CA PRO A 24 -3.59 -14.07 -6.93
C PRO A 24 -4.21 -12.68 -6.80
N THR A 25 -5.45 -12.58 -6.32
CA THR A 25 -6.14 -11.28 -6.09
C THR A 25 -5.45 -10.39 -5.05
N ARG A 26 -4.91 -10.97 -3.96
CA ARG A 26 -4.16 -10.19 -2.95
C ARG A 26 -2.82 -9.72 -3.49
N MET A 27 -2.17 -10.57 -4.28
CA MET A 27 -0.91 -10.23 -4.91
C MET A 27 -1.12 -9.15 -5.97
N ALA A 28 -2.16 -9.28 -6.79
CA ALA A 28 -2.56 -8.31 -7.80
C ALA A 28 -2.71 -6.90 -7.22
N ARG A 29 -3.39 -6.77 -6.07
CA ARG A 29 -3.50 -5.49 -5.35
C ARG A 29 -2.14 -4.88 -4.99
N THR A 30 -1.20 -5.71 -4.57
CA THR A 30 0.14 -5.28 -4.14
C THR A 30 0.94 -4.83 -5.36
N LEU A 31 1.02 -5.69 -6.39
CA LEU A 31 1.73 -5.40 -7.63
C LEU A 31 1.18 -4.17 -8.34
N SER A 32 -0.14 -4.05 -8.47
CA SER A 32 -0.77 -2.89 -9.11
C SER A 32 -0.52 -1.59 -8.34
N SER A 33 -0.57 -1.65 -7.01
CA SER A 33 -0.28 -0.48 -6.18
C SER A 33 1.16 0.02 -6.32
N LEU A 34 2.13 -0.89 -6.42
CA LEU A 34 3.53 -0.54 -6.65
C LEU A 34 3.67 0.13 -8.02
N ALA A 35 3.14 -0.50 -9.08
CA ALA A 35 3.24 0.03 -10.44
C ALA A 35 2.56 1.40 -10.62
N ASN A 36 1.43 1.63 -9.94
CA ASN A 36 0.71 2.90 -9.99
C ASN A 36 1.38 4.03 -9.20
N THR A 37 2.15 3.70 -8.17
CA THR A 37 2.89 4.71 -7.39
C THR A 37 4.27 4.92 -8.00
N HIS A 38 5.31 4.31 -7.45
CA HIS A 38 6.69 4.56 -7.86
C HIS A 38 7.48 3.28 -8.18
N GLY A 39 6.79 2.17 -8.41
CA GLY A 39 7.39 0.84 -8.42
C GLY A 39 7.92 0.45 -7.03
N GLY A 40 8.64 -0.67 -7.00
CA GLY A 40 9.28 -1.16 -5.79
C GLY A 40 9.54 -2.65 -5.83
N ARG A 41 9.64 -3.26 -4.66
CA ARG A 41 9.98 -4.67 -4.49
C ARG A 41 9.05 -5.39 -3.55
N VAL A 42 8.83 -6.67 -3.84
CA VAL A 42 8.20 -7.62 -2.94
C VAL A 42 9.23 -8.69 -2.59
N LEU A 43 9.54 -8.85 -1.31
CA LEU A 43 10.37 -9.94 -0.79
C LEU A 43 9.46 -11.10 -0.39
N VAL A 44 9.49 -12.18 -1.15
CA VAL A 44 8.74 -13.41 -0.83
C VAL A 44 9.64 -14.38 -0.07
N GLY A 45 9.15 -14.91 1.05
CA GLY A 45 9.93 -15.69 2.02
C GLY A 45 10.37 -14.88 3.24
N VAL A 46 9.77 -13.71 3.47
CA VAL A 46 10.05 -12.83 4.62
C VAL A 46 8.74 -12.47 5.32
N GLU A 47 8.67 -12.64 6.63
CA GLU A 47 7.51 -12.24 7.44
C GLU A 47 7.48 -10.73 7.67
N ASP A 48 6.30 -10.20 8.03
CA ASP A 48 6.08 -8.78 8.33
C ASP A 48 7.02 -8.23 9.43
N ASN A 49 7.54 -9.10 10.32
CA ASN A 49 8.52 -8.74 11.35
C ASN A 49 9.99 -8.79 10.86
N GLY A 50 10.22 -9.04 9.58
CA GLY A 50 11.55 -9.19 8.96
C GLY A 50 12.19 -10.57 9.12
N ARG A 51 11.52 -11.55 9.76
CA ARG A 51 12.05 -12.92 9.87
C ARG A 51 12.08 -13.60 8.51
N ILE A 52 13.24 -14.15 8.15
CA ILE A 52 13.42 -14.90 6.92
C ILE A 52 12.95 -16.34 7.11
N THR A 53 11.85 -16.69 6.44
CA THR A 53 11.33 -18.07 6.38
C THR A 53 11.86 -18.82 5.16
N GLY A 54 12.25 -18.09 4.13
CA GLY A 54 12.59 -18.63 2.82
C GLY A 54 11.37 -19.09 2.03
N VAL A 55 11.59 -19.31 0.74
CA VAL A 55 10.65 -19.90 -0.21
C VAL A 55 10.91 -21.40 -0.28
N ARG A 56 9.84 -22.21 -0.24
CA ARG A 56 9.94 -23.67 -0.34
C ARG A 56 10.04 -24.15 -1.79
N ASP A 57 9.26 -23.53 -2.66
CA ASP A 57 9.19 -23.82 -4.08
C ASP A 57 9.15 -22.49 -4.84
N VAL A 58 10.26 -22.14 -5.49
CA VAL A 58 10.39 -20.86 -6.21
C VAL A 58 9.49 -20.82 -7.44
N GLU A 59 9.30 -21.96 -8.11
CA GLU A 59 8.50 -22.03 -9.33
C GLU A 59 7.01 -21.84 -9.00
N GLU A 60 6.52 -22.44 -7.91
CA GLU A 60 5.14 -22.24 -7.44
C GLU A 60 4.87 -20.76 -7.12
N GLU A 61 5.77 -20.11 -6.35
CA GLU A 61 5.63 -18.70 -5.99
C GLU A 61 5.65 -17.79 -7.24
N LEU A 62 6.56 -18.04 -8.18
CA LEU A 62 6.63 -17.32 -9.45
C LEU A 62 5.39 -17.53 -10.32
N TYR A 63 4.85 -18.74 -10.35
CA TYR A 63 3.61 -19.04 -11.06
C TYR A 63 2.46 -18.19 -10.50
N GLN A 64 2.26 -18.17 -9.18
CA GLN A 64 1.22 -17.36 -8.53
C GLN A 64 1.38 -15.86 -8.79
N LEU A 65 2.62 -15.35 -8.78
CA LEU A 65 2.92 -13.95 -9.11
C LEU A 65 2.58 -13.62 -10.57
N ARG A 66 2.93 -14.51 -11.51
CA ARG A 66 2.62 -14.35 -12.93
C ARG A 66 1.13 -14.42 -13.20
N GLU A 67 0.42 -15.35 -12.57
CA GLU A 67 -1.04 -15.44 -12.63
C GLU A 67 -1.69 -14.14 -12.14
N ALA A 68 -1.25 -13.63 -10.99
CA ALA A 68 -1.73 -12.35 -10.47
C ALA A 68 -1.50 -11.21 -11.47
N ALA A 69 -0.29 -11.08 -12.01
CA ALA A 69 0.10 -9.99 -12.88
C ALA A 69 -0.59 -10.01 -14.25
N ARG A 70 -0.91 -11.21 -14.77
CA ARG A 70 -1.50 -11.41 -16.10
C ARG A 70 -3.03 -11.44 -16.11
N HIS A 71 -3.63 -12.04 -15.09
CA HIS A 71 -5.06 -12.35 -15.11
C HIS A 71 -5.88 -11.57 -14.10
N TYR A 72 -5.24 -11.02 -13.06
CA TYR A 72 -5.90 -10.28 -11.99
C TYR A 72 -5.52 -8.79 -11.96
N ILE A 73 -4.79 -8.33 -12.98
CA ILE A 73 -4.43 -6.92 -13.17
C ILE A 73 -4.74 -6.50 -14.61
N ASP A 74 -5.37 -5.32 -14.77
CA ASP A 74 -5.70 -4.73 -16.06
C ASP A 74 -5.29 -3.23 -16.12
N PRO A 75 -4.48 -2.80 -17.10
CA PRO A 75 -3.77 -3.65 -18.06
C PRO A 75 -2.77 -4.59 -17.36
N PRO A 76 -2.38 -5.74 -17.95
CA PRO A 76 -1.44 -6.66 -17.34
C PRO A 76 -0.09 -6.02 -16.97
N LEU A 77 0.57 -6.55 -15.95
CA LEU A 77 1.88 -6.09 -15.49
C LEU A 77 2.99 -7.09 -15.80
N GLU A 78 4.17 -6.54 -16.07
CA GLU A 78 5.42 -7.30 -16.10
C GLU A 78 6.27 -6.95 -14.88
N PHE A 79 7.03 -7.92 -14.39
CA PHE A 79 7.98 -7.76 -13.30
C PHE A 79 9.22 -8.59 -13.59
N THR A 80 10.34 -8.21 -12.97
CA THR A 80 11.56 -9.03 -12.93
C THR A 80 11.72 -9.65 -11.55
N TYR A 81 12.53 -10.69 -11.44
CA TYR A 81 12.79 -11.33 -10.16
C TYR A 81 14.25 -11.76 -10.04
N GLN A 82 14.70 -11.92 -8.80
CA GLN A 82 16.00 -12.47 -8.46
C GLN A 82 15.85 -13.38 -7.24
N GLU A 83 16.53 -14.53 -7.26
CA GLU A 83 16.69 -15.38 -6.07
C GLU A 83 17.89 -14.91 -5.27
N MET A 84 17.70 -14.69 -3.97
CA MET A 84 18.76 -14.28 -3.05
C MET A 84 18.89 -15.31 -1.92
N GLU A 85 20.09 -15.85 -1.75
CA GLU A 85 20.39 -16.71 -0.60
C GLU A 85 20.40 -15.88 0.68
N ALA A 86 19.77 -16.44 1.72
CA ALA A 86 19.59 -15.78 3.01
C ALA A 86 20.31 -16.50 4.17
N GLY A 87 21.19 -17.45 3.85
CA GLY A 87 21.83 -18.35 4.81
C GLY A 87 20.96 -19.55 5.19
N GLU A 88 21.59 -20.55 5.82
CA GLU A 88 20.92 -21.81 6.23
C GLU A 88 20.18 -22.54 5.08
N GLY A 89 20.63 -22.37 3.84
CA GLY A 89 20.00 -22.95 2.65
C GLY A 89 18.63 -22.34 2.30
N ARG A 90 18.26 -21.18 2.86
CA ARG A 90 17.01 -20.49 2.54
C ARG A 90 17.21 -19.54 1.37
N VAL A 91 16.21 -19.50 0.49
CA VAL A 91 16.14 -18.56 -0.64
C VAL A 91 15.00 -17.59 -0.41
N VAL A 92 15.24 -16.31 -0.68
CA VAL A 92 14.21 -15.26 -0.75
C VAL A 92 14.07 -14.83 -2.20
N LEU A 93 12.83 -14.75 -2.67
CA LEU A 93 12.52 -14.27 -4.01
C LEU A 93 12.28 -12.75 -3.96
N VAL A 94 13.12 -11.99 -4.67
CA VAL A 94 13.04 -10.54 -4.77
C VAL A 94 12.36 -10.19 -6.08
N VAL A 95 11.08 -9.83 -6.01
CA VAL A 95 10.28 -9.42 -7.17
C VAL A 95 10.38 -7.91 -7.32
N THR A 96 10.82 -7.42 -8.48
CA THR A 96 10.91 -5.99 -8.78
C THR A 96 9.81 -5.58 -9.75
N VAL A 97 8.95 -4.67 -9.29
CA VAL A 97 7.86 -4.07 -10.06
C VAL A 97 8.27 -2.66 -10.46
N PRO A 98 8.41 -2.34 -11.76
CA PRO A 98 8.71 -0.98 -12.19
C PRO A 98 7.52 -0.05 -11.96
N GLU A 99 7.79 1.25 -11.84
CA GLU A 99 6.74 2.26 -12.02
C GLU A 99 6.22 2.16 -13.45
N SER A 100 4.90 2.05 -13.61
CA SER A 100 4.32 1.91 -14.93
C SER A 100 4.26 3.25 -15.67
N ALA A 101 4.58 3.23 -16.96
CA ALA A 101 4.31 4.34 -17.86
C ALA A 101 2.83 4.42 -18.29
N HIS A 102 2.06 3.34 -18.10
CA HIS A 102 0.66 3.24 -18.50
C HIS A 102 -0.20 2.93 -17.28
N LYS A 103 -0.46 3.97 -16.49
CA LYS A 103 -1.32 3.91 -15.31
C LYS A 103 -2.76 4.30 -15.70
N PRO A 104 -3.79 3.86 -14.98
CA PRO A 104 -3.75 3.00 -13.80
C PRO A 104 -3.82 1.50 -14.16
N HIS A 105 -3.12 0.69 -13.37
CA HIS A 105 -3.35 -0.74 -13.27
C HIS A 105 -4.41 -1.03 -12.21
N ARG A 106 -5.52 -1.64 -12.61
CA ARG A 106 -6.60 -2.07 -11.73
C ARG A 106 -6.39 -3.51 -11.32
N ALA A 107 -6.64 -3.85 -10.06
CA ALA A 107 -6.66 -5.22 -9.57
C ALA A 107 -8.10 -5.73 -9.42
N GLN A 108 -8.32 -6.99 -9.77
CA GLN A 108 -9.63 -7.63 -9.63
C GLN A 108 -9.93 -7.99 -8.17
N ILE A 109 -11.10 -7.58 -7.68
CA ILE A 109 -11.59 -7.93 -6.33
C ILE A 109 -12.61 -9.06 -6.40
N ALA A 110 -13.48 -9.02 -7.39
CA ALA A 110 -14.48 -10.03 -7.71
C ALA A 110 -14.66 -10.08 -9.23
N ASP A 111 -15.39 -11.07 -9.72
CA ASP A 111 -15.68 -11.16 -11.15
C ASP A 111 -16.37 -9.89 -11.65
N GLY A 112 -15.83 -9.29 -12.71
CA GLY A 112 -16.24 -7.98 -13.23
C GLY A 112 -15.98 -6.74 -12.34
N ASP A 113 -15.48 -6.87 -11.11
CA ASP A 113 -15.16 -5.73 -10.21
C ASP A 113 -13.65 -5.48 -10.11
N TRP A 114 -13.22 -4.37 -10.69
CA TRP A 114 -11.82 -3.95 -10.81
C TRP A 114 -11.61 -2.60 -10.13
N ARG A 115 -10.58 -2.49 -9.29
CA ARG A 115 -10.24 -1.23 -8.60
C ARG A 115 -8.78 -0.88 -8.78
N ALA A 116 -8.49 0.40 -8.94
CA ALA A 116 -7.13 0.91 -8.89
C ALA A 116 -6.66 1.05 -7.42
N TYR A 117 -5.37 0.81 -7.21
CA TYR A 117 -4.70 0.92 -5.93
C TYR A 117 -3.41 1.70 -6.07
N VAL A 118 -2.99 2.38 -5.00
CA VAL A 118 -1.71 3.08 -4.87
C VAL A 118 -1.07 2.73 -3.54
N ARG A 119 0.26 2.82 -3.47
CA ARG A 119 0.99 2.73 -2.21
C ARG A 119 0.87 4.04 -1.46
N VAL A 120 0.56 3.94 -0.17
CA VAL A 120 0.85 4.98 0.79
C VAL A 120 1.47 4.33 2.01
N ARG A 121 2.74 4.67 2.26
CA ARG A 121 3.59 3.96 3.22
C ARG A 121 3.58 2.47 2.91
N ASP A 122 3.47 1.62 3.92
CA ASP A 122 3.42 0.16 3.83
C ASP A 122 2.07 -0.40 3.32
N GLN A 123 1.11 0.43 2.90
CA GLN A 123 -0.24 -0.04 2.55
C GLN A 123 -0.61 0.20 1.09
N SER A 124 -1.25 -0.81 0.48
CA SER A 124 -1.96 -0.69 -0.79
C SER A 124 -3.39 -0.20 -0.56
N VAL A 125 -3.64 1.06 -0.92
CA VAL A 125 -4.94 1.73 -0.70
C VAL A 125 -5.71 1.88 -2.00
N GLN A 126 -6.99 1.56 -1.96
CA GLN A 126 -7.90 1.75 -3.10
C GLN A 126 -8.05 3.24 -3.42
N THR A 127 -7.93 3.59 -4.70
CA THR A 127 -8.05 4.97 -5.16
C THR A 127 -9.50 5.39 -5.42
N SER A 128 -9.74 6.70 -5.44
CA SER A 128 -10.99 7.28 -5.96
C SER A 128 -10.97 7.29 -7.50
N GLN A 129 -12.13 7.51 -8.14
CA GLN A 129 -12.21 7.69 -9.60
C GLN A 129 -11.45 8.93 -10.10
N LEU A 130 -11.26 9.94 -9.24
CA LEU A 130 -10.53 11.16 -9.59
C LEU A 130 -9.03 10.93 -9.53
N THR A 131 -8.53 10.31 -8.46
CA THR A 131 -7.13 9.85 -8.37
C THR A 131 -6.79 8.96 -9.56
N GLU A 132 -7.71 8.08 -9.94
CA GLU A 132 -7.56 7.21 -11.08
C GLU A 132 -7.39 7.97 -12.40
N LYS A 133 -8.22 9.00 -12.65
CA LYS A 133 -8.06 9.91 -13.79
C LYS A 133 -6.76 10.71 -13.75
N ALA A 134 -6.27 11.07 -12.57
CA ALA A 134 -4.97 11.74 -12.43
C ALA A 134 -3.82 10.80 -12.83
N LEU A 135 -3.91 9.52 -12.43
CA LEU A 135 -2.96 8.48 -12.85
C LEU A 135 -2.98 8.30 -14.38
N GLU A 136 -4.15 8.31 -15.02
CA GLU A 136 -4.28 8.25 -16.50
C GLU A 136 -3.55 9.40 -17.20
N ARG A 137 -3.55 10.59 -16.60
CA ARG A 137 -2.89 11.80 -17.14
C ARG A 137 -1.42 11.90 -16.76
N GLN A 138 -0.91 10.95 -15.98
CA GLN A 138 0.42 11.01 -15.34
C GLN A 138 0.67 12.32 -14.58
N GLU A 139 -0.41 12.94 -14.08
CA GLU A 139 -0.29 14.10 -13.21
C GLU A 139 0.11 13.59 -11.81
N PRO A 140 1.03 14.27 -11.10
CA PRO A 140 1.23 13.97 -9.70
C PRO A 140 -0.15 14.06 -9.03
N PRO A 141 -0.52 13.11 -8.14
CA PRO A 141 -1.75 13.25 -7.37
C PRO A 141 -1.66 14.61 -6.70
N ASN A 142 -2.50 15.57 -7.13
CA ASN A 142 -2.51 16.90 -6.54
C ASN A 142 -2.58 16.72 -5.03
N GLU A 143 -1.66 17.34 -4.29
CA GLU A 143 -1.56 17.25 -2.83
C GLU A 143 -2.84 17.69 -2.09
N PHE A 144 -3.84 18.17 -2.84
CA PHE A 144 -5.17 18.50 -2.34
C PHE A 144 -6.24 17.94 -3.29
N GLU A 145 -6.86 16.84 -2.89
CA GLU A 145 -8.10 16.37 -3.53
C GLU A 145 -9.28 16.93 -2.75
N GLN A 146 -10.07 17.85 -3.33
CA GLN A 146 -11.37 18.24 -2.76
C GLN A 146 -12.39 17.11 -2.95
N ILE A 147 -12.26 16.04 -2.14
CA ILE A 147 -13.31 15.02 -2.03
C ILE A 147 -14.51 15.60 -1.28
N PRO A 148 -15.75 15.20 -1.61
CA PRO A 148 -16.90 15.48 -0.76
C PRO A 148 -16.68 14.76 0.57
N LEU A 149 -16.35 15.55 1.59
CA LEU A 149 -16.10 15.07 2.93
C LEU A 149 -17.41 14.71 3.61
N SER A 150 -17.45 13.53 4.21
CA SER A 150 -18.53 13.15 5.13
C SER A 150 -18.55 14.07 6.36
N ARG A 151 -19.65 14.04 7.11
CA ARG A 151 -19.80 14.84 8.33
C ARG A 151 -18.69 14.50 9.35
N GLU A 152 -18.33 13.24 9.44
CA GLU A 152 -17.25 12.73 10.30
C GLU A 152 -15.87 13.23 9.88
N GLU A 153 -15.63 13.37 8.59
CA GLU A 153 -14.38 13.88 8.03
C GLU A 153 -14.26 15.40 8.21
N LEU A 154 -15.33 16.15 7.95
CA LEU A 154 -15.38 17.59 8.21
C LEU A 154 -15.15 17.92 9.69
N ALA A 155 -15.73 17.12 10.58
CA ALA A 155 -15.62 17.34 12.01
C ALA A 155 -14.18 17.31 12.54
N VAL A 156 -13.30 16.46 11.99
CA VAL A 156 -11.89 16.45 12.41
C VAL A 156 -11.12 17.64 11.87
N LEU A 157 -11.41 18.10 10.65
CA LEU A 157 -10.78 19.30 10.10
C LEU A 157 -11.18 20.54 10.90
N GLU A 158 -12.46 20.65 11.26
CA GLU A 158 -12.95 21.74 12.09
C GLU A 158 -12.34 21.69 13.51
N TYR A 159 -12.22 20.49 14.10
CA TYR A 159 -11.53 20.32 15.36
C TYR A 159 -10.06 20.78 15.28
N LEU A 160 -9.34 20.41 14.23
CA LEU A 160 -7.93 20.76 14.02
C LEU A 160 -7.68 22.23 13.68
N ARG A 161 -8.71 22.98 13.25
CA ARG A 161 -8.62 24.45 13.15
C ARG A 161 -8.55 25.14 14.51
N GLN A 162 -9.14 24.52 15.53
CA GLN A 162 -9.21 25.05 16.89
C GLN A 162 -8.17 24.41 17.83
N HIS A 163 -7.64 23.24 17.46
CA HIS A 163 -6.69 22.47 18.26
C HIS A 163 -5.48 22.06 17.42
N PRO A 164 -4.25 22.16 17.94
CA PRO A 164 -3.03 21.94 17.15
C PRO A 164 -2.81 20.49 16.69
N ARG A 165 -3.47 19.51 17.32
CA ARG A 165 -3.36 18.09 16.99
C ARG A 165 -4.55 17.27 17.51
N ILE A 166 -4.76 16.09 16.93
CA ILE A 166 -5.74 15.10 17.39
C ILE A 166 -5.14 13.69 17.37
N THR A 167 -5.45 12.86 18.36
CA THR A 167 -5.07 11.43 18.39
C THR A 167 -6.24 10.54 17.97
N LEU A 168 -5.97 9.26 17.65
CA LEU A 168 -7.02 8.30 17.31
C LEU A 168 -8.07 8.18 18.44
N ALA A 169 -7.61 8.13 19.69
CA ALA A 169 -8.49 8.04 20.86
C ALA A 169 -9.36 9.30 21.03
N GLN A 170 -8.79 10.49 20.76
CA GLN A 170 -9.54 11.74 20.78
C GLN A 170 -10.57 11.80 19.65
N TYR A 171 -10.22 11.34 18.45
CA TYR A 171 -11.15 11.31 17.32
C TYR A 171 -12.31 10.33 17.52
N MET A 172 -12.04 9.16 18.10
CA MET A 172 -13.09 8.21 18.51
C MET A 172 -14.09 8.84 19.48
N LYS A 173 -13.59 9.58 20.48
CA LYS A 173 -14.43 10.29 21.47
C LYS A 173 -15.20 11.45 20.83
N LEU A 174 -14.56 12.21 19.94
CA LEU A 174 -15.17 13.36 19.26
C LEU A 174 -16.45 12.97 18.51
N LEU A 175 -16.44 11.81 17.85
CA LEU A 175 -17.54 11.36 17.00
C LEU A 175 -18.34 10.18 17.55
N ASN A 176 -17.98 9.66 18.72
CA ASN A 176 -18.55 8.46 19.30
C ASN A 176 -18.55 7.27 18.31
N ILE A 177 -17.39 6.99 17.70
CA ILE A 177 -17.21 5.91 16.71
C ILE A 177 -16.14 4.91 17.14
N GLY A 178 -16.31 3.65 16.71
CA GLY A 178 -15.35 2.58 16.99
C GLY A 178 -13.97 2.77 16.33
N GLN A 179 -12.94 2.20 16.95
CA GLN A 179 -11.53 2.37 16.57
C GLN A 179 -11.25 2.07 15.09
N ARG A 180 -11.78 0.95 14.56
CA ARG A 180 -11.58 0.56 13.15
C ARG A 180 -12.12 1.61 12.17
N ARG A 181 -13.27 2.23 12.49
CA ARG A 181 -13.88 3.27 11.65
C ARG A 181 -13.10 4.58 11.76
N ALA A 182 -12.76 4.99 12.97
CA ALA A 182 -11.95 6.18 13.24
C ALA A 182 -10.60 6.12 12.50
N TYR A 183 -9.89 4.99 12.62
CA TYR A 183 -8.61 4.77 11.97
C TYR A 183 -8.73 4.90 10.44
N ARG A 184 -9.73 4.25 9.84
CA ARG A 184 -9.96 4.32 8.39
C ARG A 184 -10.19 5.75 7.91
N LEU A 185 -10.97 6.56 8.63
CA LEU A 185 -11.27 7.94 8.24
C LEU A 185 -10.04 8.86 8.37
N LEU A 186 -9.27 8.74 9.45
CA LEU A 186 -8.03 9.52 9.61
C LEU A 186 -6.99 9.17 8.56
N ILE A 187 -6.85 7.88 8.25
CA ILE A 187 -5.99 7.42 7.15
C ILE A 187 -6.49 8.01 5.84
N LYS A 188 -7.79 7.89 5.52
CA LYS A 188 -8.37 8.50 4.31
C LYS A 188 -8.03 10.00 4.20
N LEU A 189 -8.20 10.78 5.26
CA LEU A 189 -7.84 12.21 5.23
C LEU A 189 -6.35 12.46 5.07
N THR A 190 -5.51 11.61 5.65
CA THR A 190 -4.05 11.67 5.49
C THR A 190 -3.65 11.39 4.04
N LEU A 191 -4.29 10.39 3.42
CA LEU A 191 -4.05 9.99 2.03
C LEU A 191 -4.42 11.10 1.04
N HIS A 192 -5.49 11.84 1.32
CA HIS A 192 -5.95 12.95 0.48
C HIS A 192 -5.32 14.31 0.85
N GLY A 193 -4.32 14.33 1.74
CA GLY A 193 -3.56 15.54 2.07
C GLY A 193 -4.27 16.54 2.98
N TYR A 194 -5.41 16.19 3.57
CA TYR A 194 -6.14 17.09 4.48
C TYR A 194 -5.51 17.23 5.85
N ILE A 195 -4.82 16.17 6.30
CA ILE A 195 -4.17 16.11 7.60
C ILE A 195 -2.82 15.39 7.48
N LYS A 196 -1.87 15.75 8.33
CA LYS A 196 -0.54 15.13 8.41
C LYS A 196 -0.49 14.16 9.56
N HIS A 197 0.10 12.98 9.35
CA HIS A 197 0.27 11.95 10.36
C HIS A 197 1.68 11.97 10.97
N HIS A 198 1.76 11.94 12.30
CA HIS A 198 3.00 11.96 13.08
C HIS A 198 3.09 10.71 13.99
N ASP A 199 4.05 9.83 13.72
CA ASP A 199 4.27 8.55 14.43
C ASP A 199 5.60 8.46 15.19
N LYS A 200 6.49 9.44 15.04
CA LYS A 200 7.82 9.42 15.66
C LYS A 200 7.82 9.75 17.17
N GLN A 201 6.65 10.03 17.77
CA GLN A 201 6.49 10.31 19.20
C GLN A 201 5.85 9.13 19.94
N LYS A 202 5.87 9.17 21.29
CA LYS A 202 5.24 8.14 22.15
C LYS A 202 3.75 7.90 21.85
N GLU A 203 3.07 8.88 21.26
CA GLU A 203 1.67 8.80 20.89
C GLU A 203 1.48 9.30 19.46
N VAL A 204 0.78 8.53 18.63
CA VAL A 204 0.46 8.88 17.24
C VAL A 204 -0.58 9.99 17.22
N TYR A 205 -0.33 11.05 16.45
CA TYR A 205 -1.26 12.17 16.29
C TYR A 205 -1.32 12.70 14.86
N TYR A 206 -2.35 13.48 14.58
CA TYR A 206 -2.62 14.09 13.30
C TYR A 206 -2.74 15.61 13.45
N THR A 207 -2.28 16.35 12.45
CA THR A 207 -2.37 17.83 12.37
C THR A 207 -2.96 18.25 11.02
N LEU A 208 -3.30 19.52 10.84
CA LEU A 208 -3.40 20.08 9.47
C LEU A 208 -2.04 20.03 8.75
#